data_AF-A0A8D2IH83-F1
#
_entry.id   AF-A0A8D2IH83-F1
#
_cell.length_a   1.000
_cell.length_b   1.000
_cell.length_c   1.000
_cell.angle_alpha   90.00
_cell.angle_beta   90.00
_cell.angle_gamma   90.00
#
_symmetry.space_group_name_H-M   'P 1'
#
loop_
_entity.id
_entity.type
_entity.pdbx_description
1 polymer ?
#
loop_
_entity_poly.entity_id
_entity_poly.type
_entity_poly.pdbx_seq_one_letter_code
_entity_poly.pdbx_strand_id
1 'polypeptide(L)'
;MKTLLSNETVDIPENVNITLKGSTVLVKGQRGTLWRDFNHINVELSFLGKKKKRLRVDKWWGNRKELATVHTICSHLENMTKGVTLGFHYKVRSVSAHFPINVFIQENGIWMKTGVACSVSQTQKDKLIFEGNDIELVINSVILTCSNSQNFEKRRVFPGNTYLDISALACSLCFLNVARF
;
A
#
# COMPACT_ATOMS: atom_id res chain seq x y z
N MET A 1 24.41 16.76 11.68
CA MET A 1 24.92 17.13 10.34
C MET A 1 23.76 17.04 9.36
N LYS A 2 23.55 18.09 8.56
CA LYS A 2 22.53 18.08 7.49
C LYS A 2 23.20 17.64 6.19
N THR A 3 22.57 16.72 5.48
CA THR A 3 23.07 16.29 4.16
C THR A 3 22.64 17.32 3.12
N LEU A 4 23.58 17.78 2.29
CA LEU A 4 23.30 18.83 1.31
C LEU A 4 22.24 18.42 0.29
N LEU A 5 22.39 17.22 -0.28
CA LEU A 5 21.46 16.66 -1.24
C LEU A 5 21.32 15.16 -0.97
N SER A 6 20.08 14.69 -0.96
CA SER A 6 19.75 13.28 -1.02
C SER A 6 18.72 13.08 -2.10
N ASN A 7 18.98 12.11 -2.97
CA ASN A 7 18.18 11.84 -4.12
C ASN A 7 17.93 10.35 -4.28
N GLU A 8 16.76 10.02 -4.81
CA GLU A 8 16.40 8.67 -5.19
C GLU A 8 15.62 8.70 -6.50
N THR A 9 15.69 7.63 -7.28
CA THR A 9 15.05 7.56 -8.60
C THR A 9 14.18 6.33 -8.70
N VAL A 10 12.97 6.52 -9.21
CA VAL A 10 12.00 5.46 -9.52
C VAL A 10 11.96 5.26 -11.03
N ASP A 11 12.06 4.01 -11.49
CA ASP A 11 11.88 3.65 -12.89
C ASP A 11 10.38 3.59 -13.25
N ILE A 12 10.01 4.24 -14.36
CA ILE A 12 8.62 4.26 -14.86
C ILE A 12 8.49 3.27 -16.01
N PRO A 13 7.59 2.27 -15.93
CA PRO A 13 7.32 1.37 -17.04
C PRO A 13 6.55 2.08 -18.16
N GLU A 14 6.74 1.65 -19.41
CA GLU A 14 6.16 2.33 -20.60
C GLU A 14 4.62 2.36 -20.61
N ASN A 15 3.98 1.43 -19.88
CA ASN A 15 2.52 1.31 -19.79
C ASN A 15 1.87 2.30 -18.81
N VAL A 16 2.64 3.18 -18.17
CA VAL A 16 2.16 4.08 -17.11
C VAL A 16 2.52 5.52 -17.43
N ASN A 17 1.53 6.40 -17.37
CA ASN A 17 1.68 7.83 -17.57
C ASN A 17 1.64 8.56 -16.22
N ILE A 18 2.76 9.20 -15.85
CA ILE A 18 2.85 10.01 -14.64
C ILE A 18 2.83 11.49 -15.01
N THR A 19 2.00 12.27 -14.30
CA THR A 19 1.94 13.72 -14.40
C THR A 19 2.25 14.33 -13.03
N LEU A 20 3.07 15.38 -13.03
CA LEU A 20 3.44 16.13 -11.83
C LEU A 20 2.81 17.52 -11.90
N LYS A 21 2.19 17.94 -10.80
CA LYS A 21 1.72 19.32 -10.60
C LYS A 21 2.26 19.79 -9.25
N GLY A 22 3.44 20.44 -9.26
CA GLY A 22 4.17 20.74 -8.03
C GLY A 22 4.53 19.45 -7.28
N SER A 23 4.10 19.34 -6.02
CA SER A 23 4.28 18.13 -5.18
C SER A 23 3.13 17.13 -5.28
N THR A 24 2.16 17.33 -6.18
CA THR A 24 1.08 16.38 -6.46
C THR A 24 1.46 15.47 -7.62
N VAL A 25 1.30 14.16 -7.40
CA VAL A 25 1.58 13.11 -8.38
C VAL A 25 0.29 12.46 -8.81
N LEU A 26 0.06 12.42 -10.12
CA LEU A 26 -1.06 11.72 -10.72
C LEU A 26 -0.54 10.65 -11.67
N VAL A 27 -0.90 9.40 -11.40
CA VAL A 27 -0.45 8.20 -12.09
C VAL A 27 -1.64 7.59 -12.81
N LYS A 28 -1.53 7.43 -14.13
CA LYS A 28 -2.54 6.78 -14.97
C LYS A 28 -1.99 5.48 -15.54
N GLY A 29 -2.77 4.41 -15.46
CA GLY A 29 -2.46 3.13 -16.08
C GLY A 29 -3.72 2.46 -16.61
N GLN A 30 -3.61 1.17 -16.93
CA GLN A 30 -4.70 0.39 -17.52
C GLN A 30 -5.88 0.20 -16.55
N ARG A 31 -5.62 0.00 -15.26
CA ARG A 31 -6.66 -0.26 -14.25
C ARG A 31 -7.35 1.00 -13.72
N GLY A 32 -6.85 2.19 -14.07
CA GLY A 32 -7.42 3.46 -13.64
C GLY A 32 -6.37 4.53 -13.32
N THR A 33 -6.78 5.51 -12.53
CA THR A 33 -5.97 6.68 -12.18
C THR A 33 -5.87 6.84 -10.67
N LEU A 34 -4.65 7.02 -10.16
CA LEU A 34 -4.37 7.30 -8.77
C LEU A 34 -3.75 8.69 -8.64
N TRP A 35 -4.06 9.37 -7.53
CA TRP A 35 -3.51 10.69 -7.22
C TRP A 35 -3.07 10.74 -5.77
N ARG A 36 -1.94 11.42 -5.51
CA ARG A 36 -1.40 11.64 -4.16
C ARG A 36 -0.71 13.00 -4.08
N ASP A 37 -0.90 13.66 -2.94
CA ASP A 37 -0.29 14.95 -2.63
C ASP A 37 0.84 14.79 -1.61
N PHE A 38 2.04 15.26 -1.94
CA PHE A 38 3.19 15.28 -1.04
C PHE A 38 3.47 16.68 -0.47
N ASN A 39 2.50 17.59 -0.51
CA ASN A 39 2.70 19.00 -0.09
C ASN A 39 3.09 19.17 1.38
N HIS A 40 2.80 18.17 2.22
CA HIS A 40 3.20 18.16 3.64
C HIS A 40 4.72 17.98 3.84
N ILE A 41 5.45 17.57 2.79
CA ILE A 41 6.90 17.37 2.83
C ILE A 41 7.53 18.30 1.81
N ASN A 42 8.51 19.11 2.25
CA ASN A 42 9.27 19.96 1.33
C ASN A 42 10.28 19.11 0.54
N VAL A 43 9.86 18.60 -0.61
CA VAL A 43 10.61 17.72 -1.53
C VAL A 43 10.38 18.19 -2.97
N GLU A 44 11.43 18.09 -3.78
CA GLU A 44 11.41 18.43 -5.19
C GLU A 44 11.24 17.15 -6.03
N LEU A 45 10.27 17.14 -6.94
CA LEU A 45 9.99 16.02 -7.84
C LEU A 45 10.31 16.43 -9.27
N SER A 46 11.21 15.70 -9.92
CA SER A 46 11.67 16.02 -11.28
C SER A 46 11.68 14.78 -12.16
N PHE A 47 11.33 14.94 -13.44
CA PHE A 47 11.51 13.87 -14.42
C PHE A 47 12.96 13.89 -14.93
N LEU A 48 13.57 12.71 -14.96
CA LEU A 48 14.92 12.53 -15.48
C LEU A 48 14.88 11.82 -16.85
N GLY A 49 15.65 12.37 -17.80
CA GLY A 49 15.86 11.80 -19.13
C GLY A 49 14.89 12.26 -20.21
N LYS A 50 15.32 12.16 -21.48
CA LYS A 50 14.60 12.69 -22.66
C LYS A 50 13.18 12.15 -22.86
N LYS A 51 12.88 10.98 -22.30
CA LYS A 51 11.56 10.30 -22.40
C LYS A 51 10.85 10.14 -21.04
N LYS A 52 11.21 10.92 -20.01
CA LYS A 52 10.63 10.78 -18.65
C LYS A 52 10.68 9.34 -18.14
N LYS A 53 11.80 8.65 -18.36
CA LYS A 53 11.95 7.23 -17.97
C LYS A 53 12.04 7.05 -16.46
N ARG A 54 12.51 8.08 -15.76
CA ARG A 54 12.73 8.05 -14.32
C ARG A 54 12.11 9.26 -13.65
N LEU A 55 11.48 9.02 -12.50
CA LEU A 55 11.07 10.07 -11.58
C LEU A 55 12.13 10.19 -10.49
N ARG A 56 12.68 11.38 -10.32
CA ARG A 56 13.67 11.69 -9.32
C ARG A 56 13.03 12.48 -8.18
N VAL A 57 13.33 12.06 -6.96
CA VAL A 57 12.89 12.69 -5.71
C VAL A 57 14.12 13.30 -5.06
N ASP A 58 14.15 14.62 -4.93
CA ASP A 58 15.27 15.37 -4.39
C ASP A 58 14.91 16.05 -3.07
N LYS A 59 15.79 15.89 -2.08
CA LYS A 59 15.71 16.58 -0.79
C LYS A 59 17.00 17.35 -0.52
N TRP A 60 16.86 18.66 -0.42
CA TRP A 60 17.94 19.57 -0.05
C TRP A 60 18.00 19.77 1.47
N TRP A 61 19.21 19.86 2.02
CA TRP A 61 19.48 20.14 3.44
C TRP A 61 18.69 19.28 4.44
N GLY A 62 18.56 17.98 4.15
CA GLY A 62 17.76 17.05 4.94
C GLY A 62 18.40 16.68 6.28
N ASN A 63 17.58 16.66 7.33
CA ASN A 63 17.88 15.96 8.58
C ASN A 63 17.69 14.44 8.44
N ARG A 64 18.26 13.63 9.35
CA ARG A 64 18.13 12.15 9.30
C ARG A 64 16.69 11.64 9.08
N LYS A 65 15.70 12.24 9.76
CA LYS A 65 14.28 11.87 9.59
C LYS A 65 13.73 12.25 8.21
N GLU A 66 14.11 13.42 7.71
CA GLU A 66 13.68 13.91 6.39
C GLU A 66 14.32 13.10 5.26
N LEU A 67 15.56 12.64 5.43
CA LEU A 67 16.22 11.78 4.45
C LEU A 67 15.47 10.45 4.28
N ALA A 68 14.94 9.89 5.36
CA ALA A 68 14.11 8.68 5.29
C ALA A 68 12.80 8.90 4.50
N THR A 69 12.29 10.15 4.45
CA THR A 69 11.06 10.44 3.71
C THR A 69 11.22 10.32 2.19
N VAL A 70 12.43 10.55 1.66
CA VAL A 70 12.73 10.37 0.23
C VAL A 70 12.42 8.94 -0.19
N HIS A 71 12.87 7.98 0.62
CA HIS A 71 12.65 6.55 0.36
C HIS A 71 11.18 6.14 0.52
N THR A 72 10.45 6.72 1.47
CA THR A 72 9.01 6.46 1.59
C THR A 72 8.24 6.97 0.37
N ILE A 73 8.58 8.15 -0.16
CA ILE A 73 7.94 8.69 -1.37
C ILE A 73 8.25 7.81 -2.58
N CYS A 74 9.51 7.39 -2.74
CA CYS A 74 9.94 6.43 -3.75
C CYS A 74 9.07 5.15 -3.70
N SER A 75 8.90 4.59 -2.50
CA SER A 75 8.06 3.42 -2.27
C SER A 75 6.57 3.65 -2.59
N HIS A 76 6.01 4.81 -2.22
CA HIS A 76 4.63 5.16 -2.58
C HIS A 76 4.44 5.24 -4.09
N LEU A 77 5.40 5.81 -4.82
CA LEU A 77 5.36 5.92 -6.28
C LEU A 77 5.43 4.56 -6.97
N GLU A 78 6.30 3.67 -6.49
CA GLU A 78 6.34 2.29 -6.97
C GLU A 78 5.02 1.56 -6.74
N ASN A 79 4.43 1.74 -5.56
CA ASN A 79 3.16 1.11 -5.20
C ASN A 79 2.00 1.66 -6.04
N MET A 80 1.95 2.96 -6.29
CA MET A 80 0.97 3.56 -7.21
C MET A 80 1.13 2.98 -8.63
N THR A 81 2.37 2.86 -9.09
CA THR A 81 2.69 2.31 -10.42
C THR A 81 2.24 0.85 -10.54
N LYS A 82 2.55 0.02 -9.55
CA LYS A 82 2.10 -1.39 -9.45
C LYS A 82 0.57 -1.47 -9.34
N GLY A 83 -0.05 -0.56 -8.59
CA GLY A 83 -1.50 -0.48 -8.39
C GLY A 83 -2.28 -0.22 -9.68
N VAL A 84 -1.82 0.71 -10.53
CA VAL A 84 -2.48 1.02 -11.81
C VAL A 84 -2.22 0.01 -12.93
N THR A 85 -1.17 -0.82 -12.79
CA THR A 85 -0.85 -1.87 -13.78
C THR A 85 -1.43 -3.21 -13.37
N LEU A 86 -1.04 -3.72 -12.20
CA LEU A 86 -1.41 -5.06 -11.73
C LEU A 86 -2.58 -5.02 -10.74
N GLY A 87 -2.67 -3.98 -9.90
CA GLY A 87 -3.60 -3.89 -8.78
C GLY A 87 -3.21 -4.77 -7.59
N PHE A 88 -3.92 -4.62 -6.49
CA PHE A 88 -3.66 -5.33 -5.23
C PHE A 88 -4.79 -6.29 -4.90
N HIS A 89 -4.40 -7.50 -4.50
CA HIS A 89 -5.32 -8.56 -4.11
C HIS A 89 -4.85 -9.19 -2.80
N TYR A 90 -5.57 -8.94 -1.70
CA TYR A 90 -5.28 -9.49 -0.39
C TYR A 90 -6.23 -10.62 -0.03
N LYS A 91 -5.70 -11.71 0.52
CA LYS A 91 -6.46 -12.87 1.00
C LYS A 91 -6.33 -12.91 2.52
N VAL A 92 -7.43 -12.74 3.22
CA VAL A 92 -7.51 -12.81 4.68
C VAL A 92 -8.33 -14.04 5.05
N ARG A 93 -7.88 -14.79 6.05
CA ARG A 93 -8.57 -15.98 6.53
C ARG A 93 -8.89 -15.82 8.01
N SER A 94 -10.14 -16.09 8.37
CA SER A 94 -10.52 -16.26 9.77
C SER A 94 -10.13 -17.67 10.23
N VAL A 95 -9.48 -17.76 11.39
CA VAL A 95 -9.07 -19.03 11.99
C VAL A 95 -9.67 -19.10 13.39
N SER A 96 -10.36 -20.19 13.67
CA SER A 96 -10.90 -20.48 15.00
C SER A 96 -10.48 -21.86 15.48
N ALA A 97 -10.27 -21.98 16.80
CA ALA A 97 -9.88 -23.23 17.45
C ALA A 97 -11.06 -24.00 18.05
N HIS A 98 -12.15 -23.33 18.39
CA HIS A 98 -13.27 -23.94 19.15
C HIS A 98 -14.63 -23.67 18.52
N PHE A 99 -14.94 -22.41 18.23
CA PHE A 99 -16.24 -22.02 17.68
C PHE A 99 -16.10 -21.49 16.26
N PRO A 100 -16.80 -22.07 15.26
CA PRO A 100 -16.74 -21.56 13.89
C PRO A 100 -17.22 -20.11 13.86
N ILE A 101 -16.48 -19.25 13.15
CA ILE A 101 -16.80 -17.83 13.01
C ILE A 101 -17.47 -17.65 11.64
N ASN A 102 -18.75 -17.30 11.64
CA ASN A 102 -19.44 -16.97 10.40
C ASN A 102 -19.07 -15.56 9.95
N VAL A 103 -18.55 -15.44 8.74
CA VAL A 103 -18.18 -14.15 8.13
C VAL A 103 -19.24 -13.77 7.09
N PHE A 104 -19.92 -12.66 7.32
CA PHE A 104 -20.89 -12.10 6.39
C PHE A 104 -20.44 -10.72 5.92
N ILE A 105 -20.56 -10.46 4.62
CA ILE A 105 -20.34 -9.13 4.05
C ILE A 105 -21.71 -8.43 4.06
N GLN A 106 -21.85 -7.35 4.84
CA GLN A 106 -23.03 -6.50 4.76
C GLN A 106 -22.99 -5.69 3.46
N GLU A 107 -24.09 -5.67 2.71
CA GLU A 107 -24.22 -4.99 1.41
C GLU A 107 -23.99 -3.48 1.51
N ASN A 108 -24.28 -2.88 2.68
CA ASN A 108 -23.97 -1.48 2.99
C ASN A 108 -22.63 -1.41 3.73
N GLY A 109 -21.53 -1.54 2.98
CA GLY A 109 -20.15 -1.64 3.46
C GLY A 109 -19.61 -0.42 4.21
N ILE A 110 -20.14 -0.12 5.40
CA ILE A 110 -19.71 0.99 6.27
C ILE A 110 -18.24 0.83 6.70
N TRP A 111 -17.71 -0.39 6.68
CA TRP A 111 -16.35 -0.71 7.13
C TRP A 111 -15.28 -0.67 6.03
N MET A 112 -15.67 -0.39 4.77
CA MET A 112 -14.76 -0.37 3.63
C MET A 112 -14.51 1.05 3.15
N LYS A 113 -13.27 1.33 2.73
CA LYS A 113 -12.94 2.58 2.05
C LYS A 113 -13.44 2.52 0.60
N THR A 114 -13.91 3.65 0.08
CA THR A 114 -14.41 3.76 -1.29
C THR A 114 -13.34 3.32 -2.30
N GLY A 115 -13.72 2.48 -3.26
CA GLY A 115 -12.82 1.96 -4.30
C GLY A 115 -12.14 0.62 -3.98
N VAL A 116 -12.52 -0.03 -2.87
CA VAL A 116 -12.09 -1.39 -2.52
C VAL A 116 -13.29 -2.35 -2.61
N ALA A 117 -13.13 -3.42 -3.38
CA ALA A 117 -14.11 -4.48 -3.48
C ALA A 117 -13.74 -5.62 -2.53
N CYS A 118 -14.74 -6.18 -1.83
CA CYS A 118 -14.54 -7.33 -0.95
C CYS A 118 -15.46 -8.47 -1.38
N SER A 119 -14.90 -9.66 -1.50
CA SER A 119 -15.64 -10.86 -1.86
C SER A 119 -15.32 -12.01 -0.90
N VAL A 120 -16.32 -12.87 -0.66
CA VAL A 120 -16.10 -14.14 0.03
C VAL A 120 -15.65 -15.15 -1.02
N SER A 121 -14.58 -15.89 -0.74
CA SER A 121 -14.12 -16.91 -1.68
C SER A 121 -15.08 -18.10 -1.71
N GLN A 122 -15.49 -18.53 -2.90
CA GLN A 122 -16.41 -19.68 -3.07
C GLN A 122 -15.71 -21.03 -2.82
N THR A 123 -14.40 -21.09 -3.04
CA THR A 123 -13.59 -22.33 -2.95
C THR A 123 -13.16 -22.67 -1.53
N GLN A 124 -13.00 -21.67 -0.65
CA GLN A 124 -12.56 -21.88 0.73
C GLN A 124 -13.46 -21.10 1.68
N LYS A 125 -14.09 -21.82 2.63
CA LYS A 125 -14.86 -21.20 3.71
C LYS A 125 -13.97 -20.29 4.56
N ASP A 126 -14.56 -19.22 5.10
CA ASP A 126 -13.94 -18.26 6.03
C ASP A 126 -12.76 -17.45 5.47
N LYS A 127 -12.72 -17.31 4.14
CA LYS A 127 -11.71 -16.52 3.44
C LYS A 127 -12.34 -15.32 2.75
N LEU A 128 -11.82 -14.15 3.10
CA LEU A 128 -12.16 -12.87 2.51
C LEU A 128 -11.07 -12.45 1.54
N ILE A 129 -11.51 -11.90 0.42
CA ILE A 129 -10.67 -11.36 -0.63
C ILE A 129 -10.93 -9.87 -0.70
N PHE A 130 -9.87 -9.07 -0.66
CA PHE A 130 -9.91 -7.63 -0.83
C PHE A 130 -9.17 -7.26 -2.10
N GLU A 131 -9.84 -6.54 -3.00
CA GLU A 131 -9.29 -6.10 -4.27
C GLU A 131 -9.38 -4.58 -4.39
N GLY A 132 -8.30 -3.96 -4.86
CA GLY A 132 -8.29 -2.52 -5.11
C GLY A 132 -7.04 -2.08 -5.85
N ASN A 133 -7.08 -0.84 -6.34
CA ASN A 133 -5.95 -0.25 -7.06
C ASN A 133 -4.96 0.44 -6.10
N ASP A 134 -5.44 0.98 -4.98
CA ASP A 134 -4.62 1.64 -3.95
C ASP A 134 -4.28 0.69 -2.80
N ILE A 135 -2.98 0.45 -2.55
CA ILE A 135 -2.53 -0.45 -1.48
C ILE A 135 -2.98 0.02 -0.09
N GLU A 136 -2.90 1.32 0.19
CA GLU A 136 -3.22 1.89 1.49
C GLU A 136 -4.72 1.80 1.81
N LEU A 137 -5.57 2.04 0.81
CA LEU A 137 -7.02 1.92 0.99
C LEU A 137 -7.41 0.46 1.24
N VAL A 138 -6.80 -0.47 0.50
CA VAL A 138 -7.02 -1.90 0.69
C VAL A 138 -6.57 -2.33 2.08
N ILE A 139 -5.34 -1.99 2.50
CA ILE A 139 -4.84 -2.34 3.84
C ILE A 139 -5.70 -1.73 4.94
N ASN A 140 -6.08 -0.46 4.84
CA ASN A 140 -6.90 0.20 5.85
C ASN A 140 -8.30 -0.45 5.96
N SER A 141 -8.89 -0.87 4.83
CA SER A 141 -10.16 -1.59 4.84
C SER A 141 -10.04 -2.98 5.50
N VAL A 142 -8.92 -3.68 5.29
CA VAL A 142 -8.63 -4.95 5.96
C VAL A 142 -8.53 -4.72 7.47
N ILE A 143 -7.75 -3.73 7.90
CA ILE A 143 -7.55 -3.41 9.33
C ILE A 143 -8.89 -3.05 9.99
N LEU A 144 -9.70 -2.19 9.37
CA LEU A 144 -11.02 -1.81 9.89
C LEU A 144 -11.96 -3.02 10.01
N THR A 145 -11.91 -3.93 9.04
CA THR A 145 -12.74 -5.14 9.09
C THR A 145 -12.31 -6.04 10.25
N CYS A 146 -11.00 -6.14 10.51
CA CYS A 146 -10.48 -6.92 11.63
C CYS A 146 -10.77 -6.26 12.99
N SER A 147 -10.63 -4.94 13.13
CA SER A 147 -10.82 -4.25 14.40
C SER A 147 -12.28 -4.23 14.88
N ASN A 148 -13.23 -4.20 13.96
CA ASN A 148 -14.66 -4.17 14.29
C ASN A 148 -15.25 -5.57 14.52
N SER A 149 -14.50 -6.64 14.23
CA SER A 149 -14.92 -7.98 14.59
C SER A 149 -14.77 -8.18 16.11
N GLN A 150 -15.89 -8.14 16.83
CA GLN A 150 -15.97 -8.15 18.32
C GLN A 150 -15.40 -9.41 19.01
N ASN A 151 -14.76 -10.37 18.30
CA ASN A 151 -14.48 -11.71 18.82
C ASN A 151 -13.01 -12.19 18.73
N PHE A 152 -12.02 -11.31 18.51
CA PHE A 152 -10.60 -11.70 18.50
C PHE A 152 -9.88 -11.41 19.84
N GLU A 153 -10.33 -12.03 20.93
CA GLU A 153 -9.69 -11.84 22.26
C GLU A 153 -8.58 -12.85 22.60
N LYS A 154 -8.03 -13.62 21.66
CA LYS A 154 -6.85 -14.48 21.96
C LYS A 154 -5.78 -14.39 20.88
N ARG A 155 -4.80 -13.50 21.10
CA ARG A 155 -3.50 -13.50 20.40
C ARG A 155 -2.76 -14.79 20.74
N ARG A 156 -2.62 -15.71 19.78
CA ARG A 156 -1.66 -16.82 19.87
C ARG A 156 -0.75 -16.75 18.65
N VAL A 157 0.53 -16.52 18.90
CA VAL A 157 1.61 -16.59 17.92
C VAL A 157 1.97 -18.07 17.75
N PHE A 158 1.82 -18.61 16.54
CA PHE A 158 2.35 -19.93 16.20
C PHE A 158 3.61 -19.77 15.34
N PRO A 159 4.67 -20.56 15.59
CA PRO A 159 5.89 -20.46 14.83
C PRO A 159 5.75 -21.17 13.48
N GLY A 160 6.20 -20.52 12.41
CA GLY A 160 6.78 -21.26 11.27
C GLY A 160 5.93 -21.48 10.02
N ASN A 161 4.92 -20.66 9.72
CA ASN A 161 4.38 -20.58 8.35
C ASN A 161 4.07 -19.13 8.01
N THR A 162 4.55 -18.65 6.86
CA THR A 162 4.28 -17.32 6.30
C THR A 162 2.81 -17.21 5.87
N TYR A 163 1.91 -17.11 6.84
CA TYR A 163 0.58 -16.55 6.65
C TYR A 163 0.66 -15.06 6.96
N LEU A 164 -0.09 -14.24 6.22
CA LEU A 164 -0.22 -12.80 6.46
C LEU A 164 -0.87 -12.57 7.84
N ASP A 165 -0.05 -12.64 8.88
CA ASP A 165 -0.40 -12.27 10.23
C ASP A 165 -0.56 -10.75 10.27
N ILE A 166 -1.80 -10.29 10.49
CA ILE A 166 -2.16 -8.87 10.53
C ILE A 166 -1.44 -8.12 11.66
N SER A 167 -0.86 -8.83 12.65
CA SER A 167 0.05 -8.23 13.64
C SER A 167 1.40 -7.80 13.07
N ALA A 168 1.85 -8.38 11.95
CA ALA A 168 3.09 -7.96 11.29
C ALA A 168 2.92 -6.67 10.49
N LEU A 169 1.70 -6.31 10.08
CA LEU A 169 1.43 -5.11 9.27
C LEU A 169 1.56 -3.79 10.04
N ALA A 170 1.37 -3.78 11.36
CA ALA A 170 1.58 -2.58 12.17
C ALA A 170 3.08 -2.30 12.43
N CYS A 171 3.94 -3.33 12.38
CA CYS A 171 5.37 -3.21 12.68
C CYS A 171 6.24 -3.17 11.41
N SER A 172 5.76 -3.72 10.28
CA SER A 172 6.53 -3.83 9.04
C SER A 172 6.47 -2.61 8.12
N LEU A 173 5.65 -1.61 8.45
CA LEU A 173 5.58 -0.30 7.76
C LEU A 173 6.91 0.48 7.78
N CYS A 174 7.94 -0.01 8.48
CA CYS A 174 9.30 0.53 8.43
C CYS A 174 10.33 -0.38 7.74
N PHE A 175 10.00 -1.61 7.33
CA PHE A 175 11.04 -2.60 6.93
C PHE A 175 10.78 -3.47 5.70
N LEU A 176 9.61 -3.44 5.05
CA LEU A 176 9.45 -4.21 3.81
C LEU A 176 9.99 -3.45 2.59
N ASN A 177 11.32 -3.54 2.43
CA ASN A 177 11.92 -3.71 1.12
C ASN A 177 11.10 -4.77 0.40
N VAL A 178 10.50 -4.37 -0.72
CA VAL A 178 9.78 -5.22 -1.66
C VAL A 178 10.62 -6.47 -1.89
N ALA A 179 10.12 -7.62 -1.44
CA ALA A 179 10.69 -8.91 -1.82
C ALA A 179 10.74 -8.94 -3.36
N ARG A 180 11.95 -8.76 -3.89
CA ARG A 180 12.29 -9.12 -5.26
C ARG A 180 11.92 -10.59 -5.44
N PHE A 181 11.21 -10.87 -6.53
CA PHE A 181 11.21 -12.20 -7.13
C PHE A 181 12.64 -12.64 -7.45
#